data_AF-V5GI82-F1
#
_entry.id   AF-V5GI82-F1
#
_cell.length_a   1.000
_cell.length_b   1.000
_cell.length_c   1.000
_cell.angle_alpha   90.00
_cell.angle_beta   90.00
_cell.angle_gamma   90.00
#
_symmetry.space_group_name_H-M   'P 1'
#
loop_
_entity.id
_entity.type
_entity.pdbx_description
1 polymer ?
#
loop_
_entity_poly.entity_id
_entity_poly.type
_entity_poly.pdbx_seq_one_letter_code
_entity_poly.pdbx_strand_id
1 'polypeptide(L)'
;LDTDIYIIATDLLESVSSVLNCDFQLLNVLSGDLLAGATYTHPIYREKVLPFLNGPHATATKGTGLVHTAPAHGPDDFIVALNNRLSVVDMVNEEGCYRLKAGSELEGKYILSEGTEKVLELIKPDLMNLGEITHSYPYDWRTKQPVIIKASRQWFIDTNAIKGRALVSLFVSF
;
A
#
# COMPACT_ATOMS: atom_id res chain seq x y z
N LEU A 1 16.04 -12.59 -27.20
CA LEU A 1 15.70 -11.24 -26.70
C LEU A 1 14.56 -11.47 -25.74
N ASP A 2 14.89 -11.69 -24.46
CA ASP A 2 13.87 -11.72 -23.40
C ASP A 2 13.38 -10.29 -23.25
N THR A 3 12.24 -9.99 -23.84
CA THR A 3 11.61 -8.67 -23.73
C THR A 3 10.55 -8.80 -22.66
N ASP A 4 10.84 -8.29 -21.47
CA ASP A 4 9.86 -8.19 -20.39
C ASP A 4 8.76 -7.21 -20.79
N ILE A 5 7.51 -7.55 -20.46
CA ILE A 5 6.33 -6.74 -20.75
C ILE A 5 5.77 -6.21 -19.43
N TYR A 6 5.55 -4.90 -19.39
CA TYR A 6 5.05 -4.21 -18.20
C TYR A 6 3.68 -3.59 -18.45
N ILE A 7 2.87 -3.52 -17.40
CA ILE A 7 1.60 -2.79 -17.38
C ILE A 7 1.82 -1.52 -16.56
N ILE A 8 1.66 -0.36 -17.20
CA ILE A 8 1.86 0.97 -16.60
C ILE A 8 0.67 1.83 -17.04
N ALA A 9 0.15 2.67 -16.16
CA ALA A 9 -0.86 3.65 -16.55
C ALA A 9 -0.29 4.62 -17.60
N THR A 10 -1.03 4.85 -18.68
CA THR A 10 -0.57 5.65 -19.83
C THR A 10 -0.10 7.05 -19.43
N ASP A 11 -0.82 7.71 -18.51
CA ASP A 11 -0.49 9.07 -18.03
C ASP A 11 0.81 9.13 -17.22
N LEU A 12 1.31 7.98 -16.73
CA LEU A 12 2.51 7.88 -15.91
C LEU A 12 3.73 7.36 -16.69
N LEU A 13 3.57 7.04 -17.98
CA LEU A 13 4.63 6.43 -18.79
C LEU A 13 5.91 7.27 -18.79
N GLU A 14 5.81 8.58 -19.06
CA GLU A 14 6.98 9.47 -19.10
C GLU A 14 7.69 9.54 -17.74
N SER A 15 6.92 9.67 -16.66
CA SER A 15 7.47 9.70 -15.30
C SER A 15 8.17 8.39 -14.95
N VAL A 16 7.59 7.25 -15.33
CA VAL A 16 8.17 5.93 -15.05
C VAL A 16 9.42 5.70 -15.91
N SER A 17 9.40 6.04 -17.20
CA SER A 17 10.60 6.01 -18.06
C SER A 17 11.75 6.82 -17.46
N SER A 18 11.47 8.03 -16.98
CA SER A 18 12.49 8.88 -16.37
C SER A 18 13.06 8.29 -15.08
N VAL A 19 12.23 7.67 -14.24
CA VAL A 19 12.67 7.07 -12.97
C VAL A 19 13.50 5.80 -13.21
N LEU A 20 13.13 5.01 -14.21
CA LEU A 20 13.81 3.76 -14.56
C LEU A 20 15.00 3.97 -15.50
N ASN A 21 15.16 5.17 -16.05
CA ASN A 21 16.16 5.51 -17.06
C ASN A 21 16.13 4.51 -18.24
N CYS A 22 14.93 4.19 -18.72
CA CYS A 22 14.70 3.28 -19.83
C CYS A 22 13.58 3.78 -20.74
N ASP A 23 13.70 3.41 -22.02
CA ASP A 23 12.67 3.68 -23.01
C ASP A 23 11.70 2.50 -23.09
N PHE A 24 10.41 2.77 -22.97
CA PHE A 24 9.36 1.79 -23.20
C PHE A 24 8.85 1.85 -24.63
N GLN A 25 8.71 0.69 -25.27
CA GLN A 25 7.95 0.56 -26.49
C GLN A 25 6.47 0.31 -26.15
N LEU A 26 5.58 1.24 -26.55
CA LEU A 26 4.15 1.03 -26.39
C LEU A 26 3.68 -0.11 -27.31
N LEU A 27 3.24 -1.22 -26.71
CA LEU A 27 2.70 -2.37 -27.44
C LEU A 27 1.19 -2.29 -27.64
N ASN A 28 0.45 -1.89 -26.60
CA ASN A 28 -1.00 -1.75 -26.64
C ASN A 28 -1.52 -0.85 -25.49
N VAL A 29 -2.75 -0.36 -25.63
CA VAL A 29 -3.48 0.37 -24.58
C VAL A 29 -4.75 -0.40 -24.25
N LEU A 30 -4.99 -0.65 -22.96
CA LEU A 30 -6.11 -1.44 -22.47
C LEU A 30 -6.87 -0.68 -21.37
N SER A 31 -8.19 -0.87 -21.30
CA SER A 31 -8.97 -0.37 -20.15
C SER A 31 -8.57 -1.14 -18.89
N GLY A 32 -8.42 -0.44 -17.77
CA GLY A 32 -8.15 -1.05 -16.47
C GLY A 32 -9.21 -2.09 -16.07
N ASP A 33 -10.44 -1.97 -16.56
CA ASP A 33 -11.51 -2.95 -16.34
C ASP A 33 -11.16 -4.34 -16.88
N LEU A 34 -10.28 -4.44 -17.87
CA LEU A 34 -9.82 -5.73 -18.41
C LEU A 34 -8.88 -6.47 -17.44
N LEU A 35 -8.33 -5.78 -16.42
CA LEU A 35 -7.58 -6.41 -15.34
C LEU A 35 -8.51 -7.01 -14.28
N ALA A 36 -9.82 -6.74 -14.33
CA ALA A 36 -10.77 -7.32 -13.39
C ALA A 36 -10.77 -8.86 -13.51
N GLY A 37 -10.56 -9.54 -12.38
CA GLY A 37 -10.47 -10.99 -12.34
C GLY A 37 -9.12 -11.57 -12.77
N ALA A 38 -8.18 -10.74 -13.24
CA ALA A 38 -6.81 -11.16 -13.43
C ALA A 38 -6.14 -11.46 -12.08
N THR A 39 -5.05 -12.23 -12.14
CA THR A 39 -4.27 -12.60 -10.96
C THR A 39 -2.79 -12.39 -11.19
N TYR A 40 -2.03 -12.19 -10.11
CA TYR A 40 -0.57 -12.08 -10.14
C TYR A 40 0.06 -12.91 -9.02
N THR A 41 1.35 -13.18 -9.15
CA THR A 41 2.14 -13.88 -8.14
C THR A 41 2.83 -12.90 -7.23
N HIS A 42 2.81 -13.13 -5.92
CA HIS A 42 3.50 -12.27 -4.97
C HIS A 42 5.04 -12.42 -5.08
N PRO A 43 5.84 -11.34 -5.07
CA PRO A 43 7.30 -11.40 -5.29
C PRO A 43 8.06 -12.17 -4.18
N ILE A 44 7.60 -12.06 -2.93
CA ILE A 44 8.16 -12.83 -1.79
C ILE A 44 7.52 -14.22 -1.68
N TYR A 45 6.19 -14.30 -1.54
CA TYR A 45 5.45 -15.57 -1.45
C TYR A 45 5.06 -16.09 -2.84
N ARG A 46 6.04 -16.66 -3.57
CA ARG A 46 5.87 -17.08 -4.99
C ARG A 46 4.79 -18.14 -5.21
N GLU A 47 4.38 -18.84 -4.17
CA GLU A 47 3.27 -19.80 -4.18
C GLU A 47 1.89 -19.14 -4.08
N LYS A 48 1.81 -17.86 -3.70
CA LYS A 48 0.55 -17.12 -3.54
C LYS A 48 0.15 -16.44 -4.84
N VAL A 49 -1.03 -16.80 -5.32
CA VAL A 49 -1.75 -16.12 -6.39
C VAL A 49 -2.72 -15.12 -5.77
N LEU A 50 -2.62 -13.85 -6.18
CA LEU A 50 -3.37 -12.73 -5.65
C LEU A 50 -4.23 -12.07 -6.74
N PRO A 51 -5.41 -11.55 -6.40
CA PRO A 51 -6.30 -10.92 -7.37
C PRO A 51 -5.88 -9.48 -7.68
N PHE A 52 -6.13 -9.03 -8.91
CA PHE A 52 -6.27 -7.60 -9.19
C PHE A 52 -7.60 -7.10 -8.66
N LEU A 53 -7.56 -5.97 -7.95
CA LEU A 53 -8.73 -5.37 -7.32
C LEU A 53 -9.04 -4.03 -7.96
N ASN A 54 -10.33 -3.73 -8.13
CA ASN A 54 -10.75 -2.37 -8.44
C ASN A 54 -10.53 -1.50 -7.20
N GLY A 55 -9.56 -0.59 -7.28
CA GLY A 55 -9.22 0.36 -6.24
C GLY A 55 -9.61 1.78 -6.65
N PRO A 56 -10.79 2.30 -6.28
CA PRO A 56 -11.24 3.63 -6.70
C PRO A 56 -10.37 4.78 -6.14
N HIS A 57 -9.52 4.49 -5.16
CA HIS A 57 -8.55 5.43 -4.59
C HIS A 57 -7.25 5.53 -5.41
N ALA A 58 -7.00 4.59 -6.34
CA ALA A 58 -5.84 4.63 -7.20
C ALA A 58 -5.99 5.76 -8.22
N THR A 59 -5.01 6.67 -8.28
CA THR A 59 -5.02 7.79 -9.23
C THR A 59 -3.79 7.74 -10.12
N ALA A 60 -3.93 8.13 -11.38
CA ALA A 60 -2.83 8.19 -12.35
C ALA A 60 -1.97 9.45 -12.17
N THR A 61 -1.70 9.84 -10.92
CA THR A 61 -0.94 11.06 -10.60
C THR A 61 0.48 10.77 -10.10
N LYS A 62 0.71 9.59 -9.50
CA LYS A 62 1.99 9.18 -8.93
C LYS A 62 2.16 7.66 -9.02
N GLY A 63 3.42 7.21 -9.02
CA GLY A 63 3.78 5.79 -9.06
C GLY A 63 3.65 5.23 -10.47
N THR A 64 3.07 4.03 -10.58
CA THR A 64 2.90 3.31 -11.87
C THR A 64 1.44 3.23 -12.32
N GLY A 65 0.51 3.69 -11.47
CA GLY A 65 -0.93 3.50 -11.65
C GLY A 65 -1.46 2.15 -11.13
N LEU A 66 -0.56 1.28 -10.68
CA LEU A 66 -0.89 0.08 -9.91
C LEU A 66 -0.52 0.31 -8.44
N VAL A 67 -1.46 0.05 -7.54
CA VAL A 67 -1.29 0.27 -6.10
C VAL A 67 -1.26 -1.07 -5.38
N HIS A 68 -0.22 -1.30 -4.57
CA HIS A 68 -0.15 -2.46 -3.69
C HIS A 68 -1.13 -2.29 -2.52
N THR A 69 -1.94 -3.31 -2.25
CA THR A 69 -2.93 -3.29 -1.16
C THR A 69 -2.39 -4.00 0.09
N ALA A 70 -2.29 -3.28 1.21
CA ALA A 70 -1.94 -3.78 2.53
C ALA A 70 -3.07 -3.50 3.55
N PRO A 71 -4.10 -4.38 3.65
CA PRO A 71 -5.34 -4.07 4.37
C PRO A 71 -5.18 -3.76 5.86
N ALA A 72 -4.12 -4.29 6.49
CA ALA A 72 -3.85 -4.03 7.90
C ALA A 72 -3.10 -2.70 8.14
N HIS A 73 -2.69 -1.98 7.10
CA HIS A 73 -1.77 -0.84 7.19
C HIS A 73 -2.19 0.39 6.37
N GLY A 74 -3.33 0.32 5.68
CA GLY A 74 -3.90 1.44 4.91
C GLY A 74 -5.42 1.50 5.08
N PRO A 75 -6.01 2.67 5.39
CA PRO A 75 -7.47 2.80 5.50
C PRO A 75 -8.21 2.48 4.20
N ASP A 76 -7.72 2.97 3.05
CA ASP A 76 -8.33 2.69 1.76
C ASP A 76 -8.19 1.21 1.37
N ASP A 77 -7.03 0.62 1.66
CA ASP A 77 -6.77 -0.82 1.48
C ASP A 77 -7.69 -1.68 2.34
N PHE A 78 -7.96 -1.25 3.57
CA PHE A 78 -8.89 -1.93 4.46
C PHE A 78 -10.31 -1.95 3.89
N ILE A 79 -10.78 -0.83 3.34
CA ILE A 79 -12.09 -0.74 2.70
C ILE A 79 -12.16 -1.60 1.43
N VAL A 80 -11.12 -1.57 0.59
CA VAL A 80 -11.04 -2.44 -0.59
C VAL A 80 -11.07 -3.91 -0.20
N ALA A 81 -10.32 -4.31 0.83
CA ALA A 81 -10.34 -5.66 1.35
C ALA A 81 -11.71 -6.07 1.88
N LEU A 82 -12.38 -5.19 2.63
CA LEU A 82 -13.72 -5.46 3.17
C LEU A 82 -14.75 -5.69 2.05
N ASN A 83 -14.76 -4.82 1.04
CA ASN A 83 -15.67 -4.91 -0.10
C ASN A 83 -15.46 -6.20 -0.91
N ASN A 84 -14.21 -6.68 -0.99
CA ASN A 84 -13.84 -7.91 -1.69
C ASN A 84 -13.78 -9.14 -0.75
N ARG A 85 -14.21 -9.01 0.51
CA ARG A 85 -14.21 -10.08 1.53
C ARG A 85 -12.83 -10.73 1.73
N LEU A 86 -11.76 -9.96 1.60
CA LEU A 86 -10.40 -10.41 1.82
C LEU A 86 -10.09 -10.44 3.32
N SER A 87 -9.23 -11.39 3.71
CA SER A 87 -8.76 -11.49 5.09
C SER A 87 -7.79 -10.35 5.41
N VAL A 88 -7.99 -9.70 6.56
CA VAL A 88 -7.09 -8.68 7.09
C VAL A 88 -6.07 -9.34 8.00
N VAL A 89 -4.82 -9.44 7.54
CA VAL A 89 -3.74 -10.13 8.24
C VAL A 89 -2.71 -9.12 8.75
N ASP A 90 -2.70 -8.86 10.07
CA ASP A 90 -1.79 -7.92 10.71
C ASP A 90 -0.36 -8.47 10.92
N MET A 91 0.57 -8.27 9.99
CA MET A 91 1.88 -8.90 10.02
C MET A 91 2.85 -8.35 11.08
N VAL A 92 2.46 -7.32 11.82
CA VAL A 92 3.33 -6.59 12.75
C VAL A 92 2.81 -6.76 14.19
N ASN A 93 3.73 -6.87 15.16
CA ASN A 93 3.39 -6.90 16.58
C ASN A 93 3.34 -5.50 17.21
N GLU A 94 3.03 -5.43 18.49
CA GLU A 94 2.86 -4.14 19.18
C GLU A 94 4.22 -3.43 19.42
N GLU A 95 5.32 -4.18 19.31
CA GLU A 95 6.70 -3.69 19.36
C GLU A 95 7.18 -3.14 18.00
N GLY A 96 6.37 -3.23 16.93
CA GLY A 96 6.75 -2.80 15.59
C GLY A 96 7.67 -3.78 14.86
N CYS A 97 7.68 -5.04 15.27
CA CYS A 97 8.42 -6.12 14.62
C CYS A 97 7.47 -7.04 13.83
N TYR A 98 7.99 -7.66 12.77
CA TYR A 98 7.23 -8.67 12.04
C TYR A 98 6.94 -9.92 12.88
N ARG A 99 5.74 -10.48 12.73
CA ARG A 99 5.32 -11.78 13.28
C ARG A 99 5.73 -12.92 12.34
N LEU A 100 5.78 -14.16 12.83
CA LEU A 100 6.07 -15.37 12.03
C LEU A 100 5.31 -15.46 10.70
N LYS A 101 4.06 -14.96 10.64
CA LYS A 101 3.24 -14.98 9.42
C LYS A 101 3.75 -14.09 8.29
N ALA A 102 4.68 -13.19 8.56
CA ALA A 102 5.45 -12.48 7.54
C ALA A 102 6.53 -13.38 6.89
N GLY A 103 6.81 -14.55 7.46
CA GLY A 103 7.86 -15.47 7.03
C GLY A 103 9.00 -15.51 8.04
N SER A 104 9.68 -16.66 8.13
CA SER A 104 10.77 -16.90 9.08
C SER A 104 11.95 -15.96 8.89
N GLU A 105 12.18 -15.47 7.66
CA GLU A 105 13.24 -14.52 7.37
C GLU A 105 12.97 -13.10 7.89
N LEU A 106 11.69 -12.77 8.11
CA LEU A 106 11.24 -11.46 8.60
C LEU A 106 10.90 -11.48 10.08
N GLU A 107 10.56 -12.62 10.66
CA GLU A 107 10.14 -12.71 12.05
C GLU A 107 11.09 -12.02 13.03
N GLY A 108 10.51 -11.23 13.95
CA GLY A 108 11.25 -10.50 14.97
C GLY A 108 11.90 -9.22 14.48
N LYS A 109 11.96 -8.98 13.17
CA LYS A 109 12.64 -7.82 12.60
C LYS A 109 11.84 -6.54 12.75
N TYR A 110 12.47 -5.48 13.25
CA TYR A 110 11.85 -4.16 13.33
C TYR A 110 11.58 -3.59 11.93
N ILE A 111 10.33 -3.21 11.66
CA ILE A 111 9.87 -2.94 10.29
C ILE A 111 10.53 -1.72 9.63
N LEU A 112 10.89 -0.68 10.39
CA LEU A 112 11.44 0.56 9.84
C LEU A 112 12.95 0.52 9.65
N SER A 113 13.61 -0.58 10.00
CA SER A 113 15.06 -0.78 9.79
C SER A 113 15.34 -2.15 9.17
N GLU A 114 15.78 -3.11 9.98
CA GLU A 114 16.20 -4.44 9.53
C GLU A 114 15.12 -5.19 8.73
N GLY A 115 13.84 -4.94 9.05
CA GLY A 115 12.72 -5.50 8.31
C GLY A 115 12.61 -4.95 6.88
N THR A 116 12.81 -3.65 6.71
CA THR A 116 12.82 -3.01 5.38
C THR A 116 14.02 -3.48 4.55
N GLU A 117 15.22 -3.52 5.15
CA GLU A 117 16.42 -4.05 4.49
C GLU A 117 16.19 -5.48 4.01
N LYS A 118 15.63 -6.33 4.87
CA LYS A 118 15.34 -7.72 4.52
C LYS A 118 14.30 -7.88 3.42
N VAL A 119 13.24 -7.06 3.42
CA VAL A 119 12.26 -7.05 2.33
C VAL A 119 12.92 -6.67 1.00
N LEU A 120 13.80 -5.67 0.98
CA LEU A 120 14.53 -5.26 -0.22
C LEU A 120 15.43 -6.39 -0.76
N GLU A 121 16.09 -7.14 0.12
CA GLU A 121 16.85 -8.34 -0.28
C GLU A 121 15.96 -9.39 -0.95
N LEU A 122 14.79 -9.67 -0.38
CA LEU A 122 13.86 -10.70 -0.86
C LEU A 122 13.26 -10.36 -2.24
N ILE A 123 12.97 -9.08 -2.49
CA ILE A 123 12.37 -8.64 -3.77
C ILE A 123 13.42 -8.27 -4.82
N LYS A 124 14.70 -8.27 -4.49
CA LYS A 124 15.81 -7.87 -5.38
C LYS A 124 15.75 -8.48 -6.79
N PRO A 125 15.35 -9.76 -6.98
CA PRO A 125 15.25 -10.33 -8.33
C PRO A 125 14.17 -9.70 -9.23
N ASP A 126 13.12 -9.10 -8.64
CA ASP A 126 12.02 -8.44 -9.37
C ASP A 126 12.09 -6.90 -9.28
N LEU A 127 13.15 -6.37 -8.66
CA LEU A 127 13.29 -4.94 -8.38
C LEU A 127 13.75 -4.18 -9.62
N MET A 128 12.91 -3.28 -10.12
CA MET A 128 13.24 -2.44 -11.28
C MET A 128 14.08 -1.21 -10.94
N ASN A 129 13.82 -0.58 -9.80
CA ASN A 129 14.56 0.59 -9.34
C ASN A 129 14.48 0.74 -7.81
N LEU A 130 15.54 1.30 -7.23
CA LEU A 130 15.65 1.65 -5.83
C LEU A 130 16.11 3.10 -5.71
N GLY A 131 15.34 3.92 -5.00
CA GLY A 131 15.68 5.32 -4.75
C GLY A 131 15.11 5.82 -3.44
N GLU A 132 15.66 6.93 -2.96
CA GLU A 132 15.22 7.59 -1.74
C GLU A 132 14.31 8.77 -2.08
N ILE A 133 13.23 8.93 -1.31
CA ILE A 133 12.25 10.01 -1.48
C ILE A 133 12.05 10.70 -0.14
N THR A 134 12.32 12.00 -0.09
CA THR A 134 12.02 12.83 1.08
C THR A 134 10.60 13.39 0.98
N HIS A 135 9.79 13.09 1.99
CA HIS A 135 8.41 13.59 2.08
C HIS A 135 8.01 13.83 3.54
N SER A 136 6.83 14.43 3.75
CA SER A 136 6.25 14.53 5.09
C SER A 136 5.78 13.15 5.58
N TYR A 137 6.20 12.77 6.78
CA TYR A 137 5.83 11.51 7.42
C TYR A 137 5.27 11.78 8.83
N PRO A 138 4.28 11.01 9.33
CA PRO A 138 3.72 11.22 10.66
C PRO A 138 4.69 10.78 11.77
N TYR A 139 4.85 11.64 12.78
CA TYR A 139 5.65 11.37 13.98
C TYR A 139 4.78 11.52 15.23
N ASP A 140 5.03 10.67 16.22
CA ASP A 140 4.41 10.79 17.54
C ASP A 140 4.84 12.12 18.16
N TRP A 141 3.86 12.91 18.58
CA TRP A 141 4.09 14.27 19.04
C TRP A 141 4.92 14.34 20.33
N ARG A 142 4.97 13.25 21.12
CA ARG A 142 5.68 13.18 22.39
C ARG A 142 7.08 12.57 22.23
N THR A 143 7.17 11.37 21.67
CA THR A 143 8.44 10.63 21.53
C THR A 143 9.25 11.05 20.31
N LYS A 144 8.63 11.76 19.36
CA LYS A 144 9.23 12.13 18.07
C LYS A 144 9.71 10.93 17.26
N GLN A 145 9.08 9.77 17.48
CA GLN A 145 9.31 8.56 16.70
C GLN A 145 8.31 8.44 15.55
N PRO A 146 8.68 7.81 14.43
CA PRO A 146 7.77 7.58 13.31
C PRO A 146 6.58 6.72 13.73
N VAL A 147 5.40 7.02 13.19
CA VAL A 147 4.16 6.27 13.46
C VAL A 147 3.81 5.37 12.28
N ILE A 148 3.35 4.17 12.57
CA ILE A 148 2.79 3.25 11.58
C ILE A 148 1.27 3.13 11.75
N ILE A 149 0.57 2.92 10.64
CA ILE A 149 -0.85 2.59 10.66
C ILE A 149 -0.98 1.08 10.84
N LYS A 150 -1.80 0.66 11.80
CA LYS A 150 -2.08 -0.75 12.07
C LYS A 150 -3.55 -0.96 12.37
N ALA A 151 -4.15 -1.96 11.74
CA ALA A 151 -5.47 -2.44 12.09
C ALA A 151 -5.44 -3.02 13.51
N SER A 152 -6.33 -2.52 14.37
CA SER A 152 -6.52 -3.05 15.72
C SER A 152 -7.99 -3.06 16.08
N ARG A 153 -8.34 -3.84 17.10
CA ARG A 153 -9.70 -3.84 17.64
C ARG A 153 -9.88 -2.59 18.47
N GLN A 154 -10.79 -1.72 18.03
CA GLN A 154 -11.05 -0.44 18.69
C GLN A 154 -12.55 -0.24 18.88
N TRP A 155 -12.89 0.53 19.91
CA TRP A 155 -14.24 1.01 20.14
C TRP A 155 -14.34 2.44 19.63
N PHE A 156 -15.32 2.69 18.77
CA PHE A 156 -15.56 4.02 18.22
C PHE A 156 -16.90 4.55 18.69
N ILE A 157 -16.96 5.86 18.92
CA ILE A 157 -18.21 6.60 19.05
C ILE A 157 -18.53 7.19 17.69
N ASP A 158 -19.74 6.94 17.18
CA ASP A 158 -20.20 7.55 15.94
C ASP A 158 -20.42 9.05 16.13
N THR A 159 -19.46 9.85 15.68
CA THR A 159 -19.52 11.30 15.76
C THR A 159 -20.50 11.90 14.77
N ASN A 160 -20.89 11.20 13.70
CA ASN A 160 -21.90 11.69 12.77
C ASN A 160 -23.26 11.80 13.45
N ALA A 161 -23.59 10.86 14.33
CA ALA A 161 -24.84 10.87 15.11
C ALA A 161 -24.99 12.11 16.02
N ILE A 162 -23.89 12.78 16.38
CA ILE A 162 -23.91 13.98 17.24
C ILE A 162 -23.59 15.29 16.51
N LYS A 163 -23.19 15.22 15.24
CA LYS A 163 -22.71 16.37 14.45
C LYS A 163 -23.70 17.54 14.43
N GLY A 164 -24.97 17.28 14.18
CA GLY A 164 -26.00 18.33 14.11
C GLY A 164 -26.16 19.10 15.42
N ARG A 165 -26.23 18.37 16.55
CA ARG A 165 -26.30 18.99 17.89
C ARG A 165 -25.04 19.79 18.21
N ALA A 166 -23.87 19.24 17.88
CA ALA A 166 -22.60 19.93 18.10
C ALA A 166 -22.51 21.27 17.35
N LEU A 167 -22.96 21.32 16.09
CA LEU A 167 -22.99 22.54 15.30
C LEU A 167 -23.93 23.59 15.92
N VAL A 168 -25.15 23.20 16.31
CA VAL A 168 -26.08 24.13 16.97
C VAL A 168 -25.46 24.74 18.23
N SER A 169 -24.83 23.94 19.09
CA SER A 169 -24.20 24.45 20.31
C SER A 169 -23.03 25.42 20.05
N LEU A 170 -22.26 25.18 18.98
CA LEU A 170 -21.19 26.10 18.55
C LEU A 170 -21.74 27.47 18.13
N PHE A 171 -22.87 27.49 17.41
CA PHE A 171 -23.48 28.74 16.93
C PHE A 171 -24.27 29.51 18.00
N VAL A 172 -24.73 28.85 19.07
CA VAL A 172 -25.45 29.51 20.18
C VAL A 172 -24.49 30.17 21.19
N SER A 173 -23.18 29.91 21.07
CA SER A 173 -22.14 30.44 21.96
C SER A 173 -21.36 31.64 21.39
N PHE A 174 -21.77 32.14 20.22
CA PHE A 174 -21.30 33.40 19.62
C PHE A 174 -22.49 34.36 19.45
#